data_AF-A0A7W9IG91-F1
#
_entry.id   AF-A0A7W9IG91-F1
#
_cell.length_a   1.000
_cell.length_b   1.000
_cell.length_c   1.000
_cell.angle_alpha   90.00
_cell.angle_beta   90.00
_cell.angle_gamma   90.00
#
_symmetry.space_group_name_H-M   'P 1'
#
loop_
_entity.id
_entity.type
_entity.pdbx_description
1 polymer ?
#
loop_
_entity_poly.entity_id
_entity_poly.type
_entity_poly.pdbx_seq_one_letter_code
_entity_poly.pdbx_strand_id
1 'polypeptide(L)'
;MIPLPGTPAGDRLRAVTDRWSAAATALRRLRVELHDHRIHPEIAYDMGPPRLVIGDALTVWTDRAGTVFCWSAAYMEEPADHASADDLPEVARRLAERLAAGQ
;
A
#
# COMPACT_ATOMS: atom_id res chain seq x y z
N MET A 1 -8.11 12.55 -40.00
CA MET A 1 -8.79 13.11 -38.82
C MET A 1 -8.23 12.44 -37.59
N ILE A 2 -7.63 13.21 -36.68
CA ILE A 2 -7.07 12.75 -35.41
C ILE A 2 -8.13 13.08 -34.33
N PRO A 3 -8.57 12.14 -33.48
CA PRO A 3 -9.63 12.43 -32.52
C PRO A 3 -9.17 13.43 -31.43
N LEU A 4 -10.05 14.39 -31.13
CA LEU A 4 -9.88 15.48 -30.18
C LEU A 4 -9.78 15.03 -28.71
N PRO A 5 -9.16 15.84 -27.83
CA PRO A 5 -8.98 15.55 -26.42
C PRO A 5 -10.29 15.69 -25.63
N GLY A 6 -10.52 14.79 -24.67
CA GLY A 6 -11.57 14.96 -23.66
C GLY A 6 -12.66 13.89 -23.60
N THR A 7 -12.41 12.64 -24.01
CA THR A 7 -13.34 11.56 -23.66
C THR A 7 -13.33 11.37 -22.14
N PRO A 8 -14.49 11.34 -21.44
CA PRO A 8 -14.54 11.12 -19.99
C PRO A 8 -13.90 9.78 -19.58
N ALA A 9 -13.82 8.82 -20.50
CA ALA A 9 -13.07 7.58 -20.33
C ALA A 9 -11.55 7.81 -20.24
N GLY A 10 -10.99 8.70 -21.06
CA GLY A 10 -9.56 9.04 -21.04
C GLY A 10 -9.18 9.85 -19.80
N ASP A 11 -10.05 10.77 -19.37
CA ASP A 11 -9.84 11.54 -18.13
C ASP A 11 -9.96 10.65 -16.88
N ARG A 12 -10.94 9.73 -16.85
CA ARG A 12 -11.05 8.72 -15.79
C ARG A 12 -9.86 7.78 -15.77
N LEU A 13 -9.40 7.29 -16.92
CA LEU A 13 -8.25 6.40 -16.99
C LEU A 13 -6.99 7.10 -16.48
N ARG A 14 -6.75 8.33 -16.92
CA ARG A 14 -5.60 9.14 -16.48
C ARG A 14 -5.68 9.45 -14.99
N ALA A 15 -6.86 9.76 -14.47
CA ALA A 15 -7.05 9.92 -13.03
C ALA A 15 -6.80 8.62 -12.27
N VAL A 16 -7.23 7.46 -12.78
CA VAL A 16 -6.93 6.14 -12.17
C VAL A 16 -5.43 5.82 -12.20
N THR A 17 -4.74 6.11 -13.31
CA THR A 17 -3.29 5.90 -13.43
C THR A 17 -2.50 6.81 -12.48
N ASP A 18 -2.85 8.09 -12.41
CA ASP A 18 -2.22 9.04 -11.49
C ASP A 18 -2.46 8.65 -10.02
N ARG A 19 -3.66 8.16 -9.71
CA ARG A 19 -4.01 7.61 -8.37
C ARG A 19 -3.21 6.38 -8.00
N TRP A 20 -3.03 5.43 -8.92
CA TRP A 20 -2.18 4.27 -8.68
C TRP A 20 -0.71 4.65 -8.52
N SER A 21 -0.28 5.72 -9.17
CA SER A 21 1.06 6.29 -8.98
C SER A 21 1.27 6.80 -7.55
N ALA A 22 0.30 7.52 -6.97
CA ALA A 22 0.35 7.98 -5.59
C ALA A 22 0.37 6.82 -4.59
N ALA A 23 -0.53 5.84 -4.75
CA ALA A 23 -0.56 4.63 -3.91
C ALA A 23 0.75 3.84 -3.99
N ALA A 24 1.28 3.63 -5.20
CA ALA A 24 2.57 2.96 -5.42
C ALA A 24 3.76 3.77 -4.86
N THR A 25 3.65 5.09 -4.77
CA THR A 25 4.69 5.95 -4.16
C THR A 25 4.67 5.82 -2.64
N ALA A 26 3.49 5.86 -2.02
CA ALA A 26 3.34 5.64 -0.58
C ALA A 26 3.85 4.25 -0.17
N LEU A 27 3.51 3.20 -0.91
CA LEU A 27 4.00 1.84 -0.66
C LEU A 27 5.51 1.71 -0.85
N ARG A 28 6.09 2.39 -1.85
CA ARG A 28 7.55 2.44 -2.02
C ARG A 28 8.25 3.12 -0.85
N ARG A 29 7.70 4.22 -0.34
CA ARG A 29 8.23 4.89 0.86
C ARG A 29 8.11 3.99 2.08
N LEU A 30 6.94 3.38 2.30
CA LEU A 30 6.74 2.43 3.40
C LEU A 30 7.73 1.27 3.34
N ARG A 31 8.00 0.72 2.16
CA ARG A 31 9.02 -0.32 1.97
C ARG A 31 10.42 0.15 2.37
N VAL A 32 10.79 1.41 2.06
CA VAL A 32 12.09 1.97 2.47
C VAL A 32 12.18 2.07 3.99
N GLU A 33 11.12 2.55 4.66
CA GLU A 33 11.08 2.59 6.13
C GLU A 33 11.17 1.17 6.74
N LEU A 34 10.45 0.21 6.18
CA LEU A 34 10.49 -1.19 6.64
C LEU A 34 11.86 -1.85 6.45
N HIS A 35 12.62 -1.44 5.43
CA HIS A 35 13.99 -1.91 5.24
C HIS A 35 14.92 -1.50 6.39
N ASP A 36 14.70 -0.35 7.03
CA ASP A 36 15.47 0.07 8.21
C ASP A 36 15.29 -0.92 9.37
N HIS A 37 14.08 -1.47 9.48
CA HIS A 37 13.73 -2.54 10.42
C HIS A 37 14.12 -3.96 9.96
N ARG A 38 14.92 -4.09 8.88
CA ARG A 38 15.29 -5.37 8.23
C ARG A 38 14.11 -6.20 7.74
N ILE A 39 12.98 -5.55 7.47
CA ILE A 39 11.81 -6.17 6.87
C ILE A 39 11.90 -5.91 5.37
N HIS A 40 11.83 -6.97 4.58
CA HIS A 40 11.98 -6.90 3.12
C HIS A 40 10.67 -7.26 2.42
N PRO A 41 9.73 -6.32 2.33
CA PRO A 41 8.44 -6.58 1.74
C PRO A 41 8.48 -6.44 0.22
N GLU A 42 7.63 -7.19 -0.46
CA GLU A 42 7.49 -7.18 -1.91
C GLU A 42 6.28 -6.33 -2.31
N ILE A 43 6.40 -5.56 -3.40
CA ILE A 43 5.25 -4.83 -3.93
C ILE A 43 4.61 -5.71 -5.01
N ALA A 44 3.38 -6.16 -4.77
CA ALA A 44 2.59 -6.89 -5.74
C ALA A 44 1.66 -5.94 -6.50
N TYR A 45 1.65 -6.10 -7.82
CA TYR A 45 0.81 -5.39 -8.78
C TYR A 45 -0.12 -6.40 -9.45
N ASP A 46 -1.14 -6.85 -8.74
CA ASP A 46 -2.20 -7.71 -9.29
C ASP A 46 -3.20 -6.90 -10.12
N MET A 47 -4.30 -7.51 -10.60
CA MET A 47 -5.41 -6.83 -11.31
C MET A 47 -6.17 -5.77 -10.47
N GLY A 48 -5.57 -5.25 -9.40
CA GLY A 48 -6.15 -4.31 -8.45
C GLY A 48 -5.16 -3.23 -7.98
N PRO A 49 -5.45 -2.52 -6.88
CA PRO A 49 -4.54 -1.54 -6.32
C PRO A 49 -3.21 -2.20 -5.88
N PRO A 50 -2.09 -1.47 -5.96
CA PRO A 50 -0.81 -2.00 -5.52
C PRO A 50 -0.88 -2.34 -4.03
N ARG A 51 -0.17 -3.41 -3.65
CA ARG A 51 -0.09 -3.87 -2.26
C ARG A 51 1.35 -4.24 -1.89
N LEU A 52 1.72 -3.98 -0.66
CA LEU A 52 2.90 -4.55 -0.03
C LEU A 52 2.55 -5.93 0.53
N VAL A 53 3.41 -6.90 0.31
CA VAL A 53 3.32 -8.24 0.90
C VAL A 53 4.56 -8.45 1.74
N ILE A 54 4.38 -8.78 3.01
CA ILE A 54 5.45 -9.03 3.97
C ILE A 54 5.40 -10.50 4.37
N GLY A 55 6.19 -11.33 3.69
CA GLY A 55 6.12 -12.79 3.81
C GLY A 55 4.71 -13.32 3.50
N ASP A 56 4.34 -14.45 4.13
CA ASP A 56 3.00 -15.04 3.97
C ASP A 56 1.97 -14.46 4.97
N ALA A 57 2.44 -13.68 5.95
CA ALA A 57 1.66 -13.33 7.13
C ALA A 57 0.92 -11.99 7.02
N LEU A 58 1.41 -11.04 6.24
CA LEU A 58 0.92 -9.66 6.28
C LEU A 58 0.86 -9.02 4.88
N THR A 59 -0.29 -8.45 4.55
CA THR A 59 -0.53 -7.66 3.34
C THR A 59 -0.89 -6.24 3.73
N VAL A 60 -0.25 -5.27 3.11
CA VAL A 60 -0.49 -3.84 3.32
C VAL A 60 -0.96 -3.22 2.03
N TRP A 61 -2.02 -2.42 2.05
CA TRP A 61 -2.45 -1.64 0.88
C TRP A 61 -2.74 -0.21 1.27
N THR A 62 -2.86 0.68 0.29
CA THR A 62 -3.23 2.07 0.52
C THR A 62 -4.54 2.39 -0.17
N ASP A 63 -5.46 3.05 0.52
CA ASP A 63 -6.66 3.60 -0.08
C ASP A 63 -6.41 4.97 -0.74
N ARG A 64 -7.38 5.42 -1.52
CA ARG A 64 -7.49 6.69 -2.23
C ARG A 64 -7.23 7.91 -1.34
N ALA A 65 -7.53 7.83 -0.04
CA ALA A 65 -7.27 8.91 0.92
C ALA A 65 -5.81 8.96 1.42
N GLY A 66 -4.95 8.06 0.97
CA GLY A 66 -3.62 7.87 1.55
C GLY A 66 -3.67 7.14 2.89
N THR A 67 -4.76 6.44 3.20
CA THR A 67 -4.80 5.59 4.39
C THR A 67 -4.14 4.25 4.07
N VAL A 68 -3.10 3.90 4.82
CA VAL A 68 -2.46 2.58 4.80
C VAL A 68 -3.31 1.63 5.62
N PHE A 69 -3.65 0.48 5.05
CA PHE A 69 -4.36 -0.61 5.70
C PHE A 69 -3.44 -1.82 5.79
N CYS A 70 -3.40 -2.44 6.97
CA CYS A 70 -2.60 -3.62 7.23
C CYS A 70 -3.52 -4.80 7.57
N TRP A 71 -3.39 -5.89 6.82
CA TRP A 71 -4.15 -7.12 7.03
C TRP A 71 -3.20 -8.28 7.26
N SER A 72 -3.44 -9.07 8.30
CA SER A 72 -2.64 -10.26 8.60
C SER A 72 -3.48 -11.52 8.54
N ALA A 73 -3.00 -12.53 7.81
CA ALA A 73 -3.65 -13.84 7.75
C ALA A 73 -3.56 -14.60 9.09
N ALA A 74 -2.53 -14.32 9.90
CA ALA A 74 -2.35 -14.91 11.22
C ALA A 74 -3.41 -14.45 12.24
N TYR A 75 -4.04 -13.30 11.98
CA TYR A 75 -5.02 -12.67 12.87
C TYR A 75 -6.36 -12.48 12.14
N MET A 76 -6.95 -13.58 11.66
CA MET A 76 -8.23 -13.60 10.91
C MET A 76 -9.40 -12.88 11.59
N GLU A 77 -9.27 -12.48 12.86
CA GLU A 77 -10.30 -11.83 13.68
C GLU A 77 -9.99 -10.35 14.00
N GLU A 78 -8.81 -9.82 13.65
CA GLU A 78 -8.46 -8.43 13.93
C GLU A 78 -8.89 -7.48 12.80
N PRO A 79 -9.48 -6.32 13.12
CA PRO A 79 -9.77 -5.30 12.12
C PRO A 79 -8.46 -4.81 11.49
N ALA A 80 -8.48 -4.57 10.18
CA ALA A 80 -7.32 -4.04 9.47
C ALA A 80 -6.86 -2.73 10.14
N ASP A 81 -5.61 -2.70 10.61
CA ASP A 81 -5.03 -1.49 11.21
C ASP A 81 -4.93 -0.43 10.12
N HIS A 82 -5.34 0.80 10.44
CA HIS A 82 -5.33 1.89 9.50
C HIS A 82 -4.52 3.06 10.03
N ALA A 83 -3.68 3.62 9.17
CA ALA A 83 -2.84 4.76 9.49
C ALA A 83 -2.70 5.70 8.30
N SER A 84 -2.34 6.95 8.55
CA SER A 84 -2.09 7.91 7.47
C SER A 84 -0.77 7.58 6.76
N ALA A 85 -0.73 7.73 5.44
CA ALA A 85 0.50 7.64 4.64
C ALA A 85 1.42 8.86 4.83
N ASP A 86 1.03 9.83 5.66
CA ASP A 86 1.95 10.86 6.16
C ASP A 86 2.81 10.35 7.33
N ASP A 87 2.32 9.35 8.08
CA ASP A 87 2.97 8.77 9.27
C ASP A 87 3.63 7.42 8.97
N LEU A 88 4.20 7.26 7.77
CA LEU A 88 4.83 6.00 7.34
C LEU A 88 5.89 5.43 8.30
N PRO A 89 6.74 6.24 8.97
CA PRO A 89 7.70 5.72 9.94
C PRO A 89 7.00 5.06 11.14
N GLU A 90 5.90 5.64 11.64
CA GLU A 90 5.13 5.04 12.72
C GLU A 90 4.43 3.75 12.25
N VAL A 91 3.91 3.74 11.03
CA VAL A 91 3.35 2.51 10.43
C VAL A 91 4.40 1.42 10.33
N ALA A 92 5.59 1.74 9.82
CA ALA A 92 6.70 0.78 9.70
C ALA A 92 7.12 0.23 11.07
N ARG A 93 7.22 1.10 12.09
CA ARG A 93 7.53 0.70 13.47
C ARG A 93 6.46 -0.26 14.03
N ARG A 94 5.18 0.09 13.92
CA ARG A 94 4.07 -0.76 14.38
C ARG A 94 4.06 -2.12 13.68
N LEU A 95 4.30 -2.13 12.36
CA LEU A 95 4.40 -3.36 11.60
C LEU A 95 5.58 -4.23 12.06
N ALA A 96 6.73 -3.62 12.33
CA ALA A 96 7.89 -4.31 12.86
C ALA A 96 7.64 -4.91 14.25
N GLU A 97 6.99 -4.15 15.15
CA GLU A 97 6.58 -4.64 16.47
C GLU A 97 5.62 -5.84 16.35
N ARG A 98 4.63 -5.77 15.45
CA ARG A 98 3.68 -6.87 15.21
C ARG A 98 4.37 -8.13 14.67
N LEU A 99 5.30 -7.96 13.73
CA LEU A 99 6.07 -9.09 13.18
C LEU A 99 6.99 -9.72 14.22
N ALA A 100 7.56 -8.93 15.13
CA ALA A 100 8.37 -9.43 16.23
C ALA A 100 7.54 -10.14 17.32
N ALA A 101 6.29 -9.70 17.55
CA ALA A 101 5.39 -10.29 18.55
C ALA A 101 4.68 -11.57 18.06
N GLY A 102 4.61 -11.80 16.75
CA GLY A 102 4.01 -12.98 16.13
C GLY A 102 4.98 -14.15 15.86
N GLN A 103 6.27 -14.00 16.20
CA GLN A 103 7.27 -15.07 16.22
C GLN A 103 7.34 -15.73 17.61
#